data_AF-A0A9W4T6D4-F1
#
_entry.id   AF-A0A9W4T6D4-F1
#
_cell.length_a   1.000
_cell.length_b   1.000
_cell.length_c   1.000
_cell.angle_alpha   90.00
_cell.angle_beta   90.00
_cell.angle_gamma   90.00
#
_symmetry.space_group_name_H-M   'P 1'
#
loop_
_entity.id
_entity.type
_entity.pdbx_description
1 polymer ?
#
loop_
_entity_poly.entity_id
_entity_poly.type
_entity_poly.pdbx_seq_one_letter_code
_entity_poly.pdbx_strand_id
1 'polypeptide(L)'
;ESVSDNLLIFETFKDYSLLKYELYQDKEEKVTIDDIFAKILLWIINFRIRFNIPETAMESLIKFMKLVLTEIGGDKFNRFP
;
A
#
# COMPACT_ATOMS: atom_id res chain seq x y z
N GLU A 1 -32.38 37.59 18.67
CA GLU A 1 -31.65 37.68 17.40
C GLU A 1 -30.37 36.85 17.53
N SER A 2 -30.22 35.78 16.75
CA SER A 2 -29.03 34.92 16.78
C SER A 2 -28.76 34.36 15.38
N VAL A 3 -28.23 35.21 14.49
CA VAL A 3 -27.85 34.86 13.10
C VAL A 3 -26.45 35.38 12.80
N SER A 4 -25.50 35.18 13.71
CA SER A 4 -24.10 35.61 13.50
C SER A 4 -23.10 34.44 13.55
N ASP A 5 -23.35 33.41 14.36
CA ASP A 5 -22.32 32.40 14.62
C ASP A 5 -22.23 31.33 13.51
N ASN A 6 -23.35 31.03 12.84
CA ASN A 6 -23.38 30.03 11.77
C ASN A 6 -22.72 30.50 10.46
N LEU A 7 -22.59 31.82 10.24
CA LEU A 7 -21.97 32.36 9.04
C LEU A 7 -20.45 32.28 9.10
N LEU A 8 -19.86 32.55 10.27
CA LEU A 8 -18.41 32.42 10.52
C LEU A 8 -17.92 30.97 10.38
N ILE A 9 -18.74 30.00 10.82
CA ILE A 9 -18.43 28.58 10.67
C ILE A 9 -18.35 28.20 9.19
N PHE A 10 -19.29 28.64 8.35
CA PHE A 10 -19.32 28.27 6.93
C PHE A 10 -18.14 28.82 6.12
N GLU A 11 -17.61 30.00 6.48
CA GLU A 11 -16.41 30.56 5.85
C GLU A 11 -15.15 29.79 6.21
N THR A 12 -15.06 29.26 7.44
CA THR A 12 -13.87 28.55 7.93
C THR A 12 -13.63 27.19 7.26
N PHE A 13 -14.69 26.55 6.72
CA PHE A 13 -14.62 25.21 6.12
C PHE A 13 -14.61 25.20 4.58
N LYS A 14 -14.68 26.36 3.92
CA LYS A 14 -14.76 26.44 2.46
C LYS A 14 -13.44 26.10 1.76
N ASP A 15 -12.31 26.32 2.42
CA ASP A 15 -10.96 26.10 1.87
C ASP A 15 -10.52 24.63 1.86
N TYR A 16 -11.24 23.74 2.54
CA TYR A 16 -10.84 22.33 2.65
C TYR A 16 -11.41 21.42 1.56
N SER A 17 -12.27 21.94 0.67
CA SER A 17 -13.00 21.07 -0.28
C SER A 17 -12.28 20.78 -1.60
N LEU A 18 -11.13 21.39 -1.89
CA LEU A 18 -10.51 21.25 -3.24
C LEU A 18 -8.99 21.06 -3.29
N LEU A 19 -8.29 20.96 -2.16
CA LEU A 19 -6.83 20.75 -2.18
C LEU A 19 -6.37 19.29 -2.31
N LYS A 20 -7.31 18.33 -2.48
CA LYS A 20 -6.96 16.90 -2.46
C LYS A 20 -7.19 16.14 -3.76
N TYR A 21 -7.97 16.66 -4.70
CA TYR A 21 -8.26 15.93 -5.94
C TYR A 21 -7.25 16.21 -7.07
N GLU A 22 -6.62 17.39 -7.11
CA GLU A 22 -5.66 17.73 -8.16
C GLU A 22 -4.25 17.15 -7.94
N LEU A 23 -3.94 16.64 -6.75
CA LEU A 23 -2.61 16.10 -6.42
C LEU A 23 -2.44 14.63 -6.82
N TYR A 24 -3.52 13.96 -7.23
CA TYR A 24 -3.51 12.58 -7.74
C TYR A 24 -3.62 12.51 -9.27
N GLN A 25 -3.36 13.62 -9.97
CA GLN A 25 -3.11 13.56 -11.41
C GLN A 25 -1.80 12.82 -11.65
N ASP A 26 -1.94 11.50 -11.78
CA ASP A 26 -1.24 10.64 -12.73
C ASP A 26 0.26 10.97 -12.93
N LYS A 27 0.98 11.10 -11.82
CA LYS A 27 2.39 10.74 -11.87
C LYS A 27 2.37 9.22 -11.93
N GLU A 28 2.66 8.67 -13.11
CA GLU A 28 3.14 7.30 -13.23
C GLU A 28 4.37 7.17 -12.31
N GLU A 29 4.15 6.93 -11.02
CA GLU A 29 5.21 6.57 -10.10
C GLU A 29 5.78 5.28 -10.66
N LYS A 30 7.01 5.37 -11.18
CA LYS A 30 7.73 4.20 -11.67
C LYS A 30 7.85 3.23 -10.51
N VAL A 31 6.97 2.23 -10.51
CA VAL A 31 6.99 1.15 -9.52
C VAL A 31 8.34 0.48 -9.60
N THR A 32 9.13 0.58 -8.54
CA THR A 32 10.43 -0.04 -8.46
C THR A 32 10.28 -1.54 -8.14
N ILE A 33 11.34 -2.32 -8.38
CA ILE A 33 11.35 -3.74 -8.00
C ILE A 33 11.17 -3.91 -6.48
N ASP A 34 11.69 -2.95 -5.70
CA ASP A 34 11.61 -2.95 -4.25
C ASP A 34 10.15 -2.68 -3.79
N ASP A 35 9.40 -1.82 -4.50
CA ASP A 35 7.96 -1.61 -4.25
C ASP A 35 7.14 -2.88 -4.53
N ILE A 36 7.52 -3.65 -5.55
CA ILE A 36 6.90 -4.95 -5.86
C ILE A 36 7.20 -5.94 -4.73
N PHE A 37 8.44 -5.99 -4.24
CA PHE A 37 8.80 -6.86 -3.11
C PHE A 37 8.00 -6.51 -1.86
N ALA A 38 7.85 -5.22 -1.54
CA ALA A 38 7.04 -4.77 -0.40
C ALA A 38 5.57 -5.20 -0.54
N LYS A 39 4.98 -5.09 -1.75
CA LYS A 39 3.61 -5.55 -2.02
C LYS A 39 3.45 -7.06 -1.82
N ILE A 40 4.41 -7.85 -2.28
CA ILE A 40 4.39 -9.32 -2.11
C ILE A 40 4.49 -9.69 -0.64
N LEU A 41 5.40 -9.06 0.11
CA LEU A 41 5.53 -9.29 1.55
C LEU A 41 4.24 -8.94 2.29
N LEU A 42 3.58 -7.84 1.92
CA LEU A 42 2.29 -7.46 2.49
C LEU A 42 1.21 -8.53 2.21
N TRP A 43 1.18 -9.09 0.99
CA TRP A 43 0.29 -10.20 0.68
C TRP A 43 0.58 -11.44 1.53
N ILE A 44 1.85 -11.79 1.76
CA ILE A 44 2.26 -12.91 2.61
C ILE A 44 1.81 -12.69 4.07
N ILE A 45 1.96 -11.48 4.62
CA ILE A 45 1.50 -11.15 5.98
C ILE A 45 -0.02 -11.23 6.07
N ASN A 46 -0.74 -10.67 5.11
CA ASN A 46 -2.20 -10.73 5.07
C ASN A 46 -2.71 -12.18 4.94
N PHE A 47 -2.03 -12.99 4.13
CA PHE A 47 -2.31 -14.41 3.99
C PHE A 47 -2.13 -15.15 5.33
N ARG A 48 -1.00 -14.92 6.01
CA ARG A 48 -0.74 -15.49 7.33
C ARG A 48 -1.86 -15.16 8.33
N ILE A 49 -2.26 -13.90 8.41
CA ILE A 49 -3.31 -13.45 9.33
C ILE A 49 -4.65 -14.12 8.99
N ARG A 50 -5.00 -14.17 7.70
CA ARG A 50 -6.28 -14.74 7.24
C ARG A 50 -6.39 -16.24 7.51
N PHE A 51 -5.30 -16.98 7.37
CA PHE A 51 -5.28 -18.44 7.51
C PHE A 51 -4.68 -18.93 8.83
N ASN A 52 -4.38 -18.00 9.75
CA ASN A 52 -3.76 -18.26 11.06
C ASN A 52 -2.50 -19.14 10.95
N ILE A 53 -1.63 -18.83 10.00
CA ILE A 53 -0.43 -19.63 9.74
C ILE A 53 0.62 -19.37 10.82
N PRO A 54 1.22 -20.42 11.41
CA PRO A 54 2.30 -20.28 12.39
C PRO A 54 3.49 -19.52 11.82
N GLU A 55 4.15 -18.72 12.66
CA GLU A 55 5.35 -17.99 12.27
C GLU A 55 6.48 -18.92 11.81
N THR A 56 6.57 -20.11 12.41
CA THR A 56 7.53 -21.16 12.02
C THR A 56 7.35 -21.64 10.57
N ALA A 57 6.15 -21.50 9.99
CA ALA A 57 5.88 -21.84 8.60
C ALA A 57 6.15 -20.66 7.63
N MET A 58 6.33 -19.43 8.14
CA MET A 58 6.56 -18.24 7.31
C MET A 58 7.88 -18.29 6.57
N GLU A 59 8.95 -18.78 7.20
CA GLU A 59 10.24 -18.93 6.52
C GLU A 59 10.14 -19.85 5.30
N SER A 60 9.40 -20.95 5.43
CA SER A 60 9.18 -21.89 4.32
C SER A 60 8.31 -21.26 3.23
N LEU A 61 7.31 -20.47 3.61
CA LEU A 61 6.45 -19.75 2.67
C LEU A 61 7.22 -18.67 1.89
N ILE A 62 8.08 -17.90 2.56
CA ILE A 62 8.92 -16.88 1.92
C ILE A 62 9.89 -17.55 0.94
N LYS A 63 10.56 -18.63 1.34
CA LYS A 63 11.44 -19.42 0.45
C LYS A 63 10.69 -19.99 -0.76
N PHE A 64 9.48 -20.51 -0.56
CA PHE A 64 8.62 -20.98 -1.64
C PHE A 64 8.29 -19.85 -2.62
N MET A 65 7.89 -18.68 -2.11
CA MET A 65 7.61 -17.53 -2.96
C MET A 65 8.84 -17.07 -3.73
N LYS A 66 10.03 -17.06 -3.11
CA LYS A 66 11.29 -16.76 -3.79
C LYS A 66 11.52 -17.69 -4.98
N LEU A 67 11.36 -19.00 -4.80
CA LEU A 67 11.50 -19.98 -5.88
C LEU A 67 10.51 -19.69 -7.02
N VAL A 68 9.23 -19.48 -6.70
CA VAL A 68 8.20 -19.17 -7.71
C VAL A 68 8.54 -17.88 -8.47
N LEU A 69 8.95 -16.83 -7.75
CA LEU A 69 9.26 -15.53 -8.35
C LEU A 69 10.50 -15.57 -9.24
N THR A 70 11.54 -16.29 -8.82
CA THR A 70 12.73 -16.52 -9.65
C THR A 70 12.40 -17.36 -10.89
N GLU A 71 11.52 -18.37 -10.78
CA GLU A 71 11.12 -19.18 -11.94
C GLU A 71 10.35 -18.35 -12.99
N ILE A 72 9.41 -17.51 -12.55
CA ILE A 72 8.58 -16.73 -13.49
C ILE A 72 9.24 -15.43 -13.98
N GLY A 73 10.11 -14.83 -13.17
CA GLY A 73 10.65 -13.49 -13.42
C GLY A 73 12.17 -13.43 -13.52
N GLY A 74 12.84 -14.58 -13.37
CA GLY A 74 14.29 -14.72 -13.48
C GLY A 74 15.04 -13.80 -12.52
N ASP A 75 16.13 -13.23 -13.03
CA ASP A 75 17.07 -12.46 -12.23
C ASP A 75 16.48 -11.19 -11.59
N LYS A 76 15.34 -10.71 -12.09
CA LYS A 76 14.62 -9.56 -11.52
C LYS A 76 14.23 -9.82 -10.06
N PHE A 77 13.98 -11.07 -9.70
CA PHE A 77 13.53 -11.46 -8.36
C PHE A 77 14.61 -12.14 -7.52
N ASN A 78 15.86 -12.26 -8.00
CA ASN A 78 16.94 -12.87 -7.22
C ASN A 78 17.21 -12.16 -5.88
N ARG A 79 16.87 -10.86 -5.81
CA ARG A 79 16.97 -10.03 -4.60
C ARG A 79 15.77 -10.14 -3.65
N PHE A 80 14.71 -10.86 -4.03
CA PHE A 80 13.60 -11.13 -3.12
C PHE A 80 14.10 -11.97 -1.93
N PRO A 81 13.66 -11.66 -0.69
CA PRO A 81 14.12 -12.36 0.52
C PRO A 81 14.03 -13.88 0.42
#